data_AF-A0A531KBL1-F1
#
_entry.id   AF-A0A531KBL1-F1
#
_cell.length_a   1.000
_cell.length_b   1.000
_cell.length_c   1.000
_cell.angle_alpha   90.00
_cell.angle_beta   90.00
_cell.angle_gamma   90.00
#
_symmetry.space_group_name_H-M   'P 1'
#
loop_
_entity.id
_entity.type
_entity.pdbx_description
1 polymer ?
#
loop_
_entity_poly.entity_id
_entity_poly.type
_entity_poly.pdbx_seq_one_letter_code
_entity_poly.pdbx_strand_id
1 'polypeptide(L)'
;TFKFDWEKPHLEATRDLVFRNSFRDIEYILETCYDNGTRFEFECYDIAHLYNLSHFADRGLVKPPFFVQSVFGLLGGIGTHPEDVAHMKRTADRLFGDQFRWSVLGAGASQLRIAAQSAALGGNIRVGLEDSLWAGKGKL
;
A
#
# COMPACT_ATOMS: atom_id res chain seq x y z
N THR A 1 17.32 -24.14 -6.73
CA THR A 1 18.30 -23.23 -7.33
C THR A 1 17.55 -22.13 -8.05
N PHE A 2 18.13 -20.93 -8.18
CA PHE A 2 17.54 -19.88 -9.03
C PHE A 2 17.74 -20.23 -10.50
N LYS A 3 16.83 -19.79 -11.37
CA LYS A 3 16.86 -20.10 -12.81
C LYS A 3 17.74 -19.12 -13.58
N PHE A 4 17.75 -17.86 -13.17
CA PHE A 4 18.48 -16.76 -13.77
C PHE A 4 19.45 -16.14 -12.77
N ASP A 5 20.60 -15.69 -13.27
CA ASP A 5 21.70 -15.18 -12.44
C ASP A 5 21.33 -13.91 -11.66
N TRP A 6 20.31 -13.17 -12.09
CA TRP A 6 19.89 -11.92 -11.45
C TRP A 6 18.99 -12.11 -10.22
N GLU A 7 18.33 -13.26 -10.06
CA GLU A 7 17.28 -13.43 -9.03
C GLU A 7 17.83 -13.35 -7.61
N LYS A 8 18.93 -14.08 -7.32
CA LYS A 8 19.55 -14.04 -5.99
C LYS A 8 20.20 -12.69 -5.68
N PRO A 9 20.99 -12.07 -6.58
CA PRO A 9 21.51 -10.72 -6.36
C PRO A 9 20.40 -9.68 -6.14
N HIS A 10 19.29 -9.77 -6.87
CA HIS A 10 18.15 -8.87 -6.68
C HIS A 10 17.58 -8.96 -5.27
N LEU A 11 17.35 -10.17 -4.75
CA LEU A 11 16.83 -10.38 -3.40
C LEU A 11 17.81 -9.88 -2.33
N GLU A 12 19.10 -10.20 -2.45
CA GLU A 12 20.12 -9.78 -1.48
C GLU A 12 20.31 -8.26 -1.45
N ALA A 13 20.22 -7.60 -2.60
CA ALA A 13 20.36 -6.15 -2.70
C ALA A 13 19.29 -5.39 -1.89
N THR A 14 18.13 -5.99 -1.63
CA THR A 14 17.06 -5.35 -0.84
C THR A 14 17.45 -5.11 0.63
N ARG A 15 18.49 -5.77 1.14
CA ARG A 15 18.98 -5.58 2.52
C ARG A 15 19.48 -4.15 2.79
N ASP A 16 20.03 -3.48 1.77
CA ASP A 16 20.64 -2.14 1.86
C ASP A 16 20.02 -1.15 0.87
N LEU A 17 18.82 -1.44 0.37
CA LEU A 17 18.11 -0.59 -0.57
C LEU A 17 16.97 0.14 0.12
N VAL A 18 16.94 1.47 -0.01
CA VAL A 18 15.79 2.28 0.39
C VAL A 18 14.86 2.46 -0.81
N PHE A 19 13.59 2.09 -0.66
CA PHE A 19 12.58 2.44 -1.65
C PHE A 19 12.18 3.92 -1.51
N ARG A 20 12.98 4.78 -2.15
CA ARG A 20 12.92 6.22 -1.97
C ARG A 20 11.69 6.84 -2.63
N ASN A 21 10.88 7.51 -1.82
CA ASN A 21 9.77 8.37 -2.23
C ASN A 21 9.77 9.65 -1.38
N SER A 22 10.72 10.56 -1.62
CA SER A 22 10.77 11.81 -0.86
C SER A 22 9.58 12.71 -1.20
N PHE A 23 9.27 13.70 -0.34
CA PHE A 23 8.19 14.66 -0.62
C PHE A 23 8.35 15.34 -2.00
N ARG A 24 9.58 15.67 -2.40
CA ARG A 24 9.88 16.22 -3.73
C ARG A 24 9.58 15.23 -4.85
N ASP A 25 9.92 13.96 -4.66
CA ASP A 25 9.65 12.91 -5.65
C ASP A 25 8.13 12.72 -5.82
N ILE A 26 7.37 12.75 -4.72
CA ILE A 26 5.91 12.64 -4.74
C ILE A 26 5.26 13.84 -5.43
N GLU A 27 5.68 15.08 -5.14
CA GLU A 27 5.16 16.27 -5.84
C GLU A 27 5.36 16.18 -7.35
N TYR A 28 6.55 15.77 -7.77
CA TYR A 28 6.88 15.59 -9.18
C TYR A 28 5.96 14.57 -9.86
N ILE A 29 5.69 13.43 -9.22
CA ILE A 29 4.77 12.40 -9.74
C ILE A 29 3.35 12.97 -9.87
N LEU A 30 2.87 13.66 -8.83
CA LEU A 30 1.52 14.25 -8.84
C LEU A 30 1.37 15.24 -10.00
N GLU A 31 2.29 16.20 -10.12
CA GLU A 31 2.28 17.20 -11.20
C GLU A 31 2.33 16.54 -12.58
N THR A 32 3.32 15.67 -12.81
CA THR A 32 3.55 15.05 -14.12
C THR A 32 2.39 14.18 -14.58
N CYS A 33 1.79 13.42 -13.66
CA CYS A 33 0.74 12.47 -14.02
C CYS A 33 -0.66 13.12 -14.05
N TYR A 34 -0.93 14.17 -13.26
CA TYR A 34 -2.22 14.85 -13.32
C TYR A 34 -2.47 15.54 -14.66
N ASP A 35 -1.44 16.07 -15.31
CA ASP A 35 -1.55 16.67 -16.64
C ASP A 35 -2.06 15.67 -17.70
N ASN A 36 -1.97 14.37 -17.41
CA ASN A 36 -2.46 13.29 -18.25
C ASN A 36 -3.81 12.70 -17.79
N GLY A 37 -4.46 13.31 -16.80
CA GLY A 37 -5.73 12.83 -16.26
C GLY A 37 -5.62 11.56 -15.39
N THR A 38 -4.40 11.16 -15.01
CA THR A 38 -4.17 9.99 -14.17
C THR A 38 -4.79 10.17 -12.79
N ARG A 39 -5.41 9.10 -12.28
CA ARG A 39 -5.76 8.95 -10.87
C ARG A 39 -4.79 8.00 -10.20
N PHE A 40 -4.58 8.18 -8.91
CA PHE A 40 -3.59 7.41 -8.16
C PHE A 40 -4.24 6.42 -7.21
N GLU A 41 -3.61 5.26 -7.11
CA GLU A 41 -3.66 4.38 -5.96
C GLU A 41 -2.52 4.78 -5.01
N PHE A 42 -2.86 5.25 -3.81
CA PHE A 42 -1.88 5.73 -2.84
C PHE A 42 -1.44 4.57 -1.93
N GLU A 43 -0.31 3.99 -2.27
CA GLU A 43 0.31 2.87 -1.54
C GLU A 43 0.87 3.34 -0.18
N CYS A 44 0.17 3.00 0.90
CA CYS A 44 0.48 3.37 2.27
C CYS A 44 0.94 2.15 3.06
N TYR A 45 2.26 2.05 3.27
CA TYR A 45 2.91 0.91 3.93
C TYR A 45 3.02 1.07 5.45
N ASP A 46 2.72 2.26 5.97
CA ASP A 46 2.73 2.57 7.40
C ASP A 46 1.83 3.79 7.67
N ILE A 47 1.54 4.05 8.95
CA ILE A 47 0.73 5.17 9.43
C ILE A 47 1.30 6.51 8.96
N ALA A 48 2.63 6.64 8.95
CA ALA A 48 3.30 7.84 8.46
C ALA A 48 2.92 8.18 7.02
N HIS A 49 2.66 7.19 6.16
CA HIS A 49 2.28 7.43 4.77
C HIS A 49 0.87 8.04 4.66
N LEU A 50 -0.05 7.71 5.56
CA LEU A 50 -1.36 8.37 5.64
C LEU A 50 -1.21 9.85 6.02
N TYR A 51 -0.31 10.17 6.95
CA TYR A 51 0.00 11.55 7.30
C TYR A 51 0.71 12.29 6.15
N ASN A 52 1.59 11.63 5.40
CA ASN A 52 2.18 12.21 4.19
C ASN A 52 1.12 12.52 3.14
N LEU A 53 0.16 11.61 2.92
CA LEU A 53 -0.96 11.86 2.00
C LEU A 53 -1.83 13.02 2.50
N SER A 54 -2.12 13.12 3.80
CA SER A 54 -2.83 14.26 4.40
C SER A 54 -2.12 15.57 4.12
N HIS A 55 -0.79 15.62 4.28
CA HIS A 55 0.00 16.81 3.96
C HIS A 55 -0.19 17.27 2.50
N PHE A 56 -0.24 16.35 1.55
CA PHE A 56 -0.51 16.70 0.15
C PHE A 56 -1.97 17.08 -0.10
N ALA A 57 -2.91 16.47 0.62
CA ALA A 57 -4.34 16.80 0.54
C ALA A 57 -4.62 18.21 1.07
N ASP A 58 -4.04 18.56 2.22
CA ASP A 58 -4.17 19.89 2.85
C ASP A 58 -3.63 21.01 1.95
N ARG A 59 -2.64 20.69 1.11
CA ARG A 59 -2.06 21.60 0.12
C ARG A 59 -2.82 21.63 -1.22
N GLY A 60 -3.88 20.84 -1.36
CA GLY A 60 -4.67 20.74 -2.59
C GLY A 60 -3.94 20.05 -3.75
N LEU A 61 -2.83 19.35 -3.47
CA LEU A 61 -2.03 18.67 -4.48
C LEU A 61 -2.59 17.30 -4.87
N VAL A 62 -3.48 16.71 -4.06
CA VAL A 62 -4.23 15.51 -4.42
C VAL A 62 -5.73 15.79 -4.46
N LYS A 63 -6.44 15.14 -5.39
CA LYS A 63 -7.87 15.38 -5.61
C LYS A 63 -8.72 14.17 -5.21
N PRO A 64 -9.80 14.35 -4.43
CA PRO A 64 -10.67 13.24 -4.03
C PRO A 64 -11.49 12.67 -5.20
N PRO A 65 -12.09 11.46 -5.05
CA PRO A 65 -11.87 10.53 -3.95
C PRO A 65 -10.46 9.93 -3.95
N PHE A 66 -9.78 9.94 -2.81
CA PHE A 66 -8.46 9.32 -2.66
C PHE A 66 -8.62 7.80 -2.64
N PHE A 67 -7.92 7.09 -3.52
CA PHE A 67 -7.90 5.63 -3.46
C PHE A 67 -6.71 5.19 -2.61
N VAL A 68 -6.93 4.92 -1.33
CA VAL A 68 -5.89 4.58 -0.36
C VAL A 68 -5.72 3.08 -0.31
N GLN A 69 -4.53 2.60 -0.66
CA GLN A 69 -4.16 1.19 -0.60
C GLN A 69 -3.28 0.98 0.63
N SER A 70 -3.79 0.29 1.66
CA SER A 70 -2.99 -0.06 2.84
C SER A 70 -2.26 -1.39 2.62
N VAL A 71 -0.93 -1.35 2.67
CA VAL A 71 -0.08 -2.50 2.35
C VAL A 71 0.51 -3.08 3.63
N PHE A 72 0.19 -4.34 3.90
CA PHE A 72 0.55 -5.00 5.16
C PHE A 72 1.50 -6.17 4.95
N GLY A 73 2.50 -6.30 5.82
CA GLY A 73 3.32 -7.51 5.94
C GLY A 73 4.61 -7.54 5.13
N LEU A 74 5.05 -6.41 4.60
CA LEU A 74 6.40 -6.27 4.03
C LEU A 74 7.39 -5.88 5.13
N LEU A 75 8.56 -6.53 5.16
CA LEU A 75 9.62 -6.18 6.09
C LEU A 75 10.11 -4.75 5.79
N GLY A 76 9.97 -3.85 6.77
CA GLY A 76 10.23 -2.42 6.61
C GLY A 76 8.96 -1.54 6.60
N GLY A 77 7.77 -2.15 6.52
CA GLY A 77 6.48 -1.49 6.72
C GLY A 77 5.71 -2.03 7.92
N ILE A 78 4.41 -1.73 7.96
CA ILE A 78 3.50 -2.17 9.01
C ILE A 78 3.22 -3.69 8.93
N GLY A 79 2.99 -4.31 10.08
CA GLY A 79 2.74 -5.74 10.23
C GLY A 79 1.39 -6.21 9.67
N THR A 80 1.08 -7.48 9.88
CA THR A 80 -0.20 -8.08 9.46
C THR A 80 -1.14 -8.35 10.65
N HIS A 81 -0.89 -7.73 11.81
CA HIS A 81 -1.74 -7.94 12.97
C HIS A 81 -3.11 -7.27 12.72
N PRO A 82 -4.24 -7.85 13.17
CA PRO A 82 -5.55 -7.20 13.01
C PRO A 82 -5.61 -5.77 13.57
N GLU A 83 -4.86 -5.47 14.63
CA GLU A 83 -4.75 -4.11 15.16
C GLU A 83 -4.07 -3.15 14.20
N ASP A 84 -3.10 -3.61 13.40
CA ASP A 84 -2.47 -2.78 12.36
C ASP A 84 -3.50 -2.38 11.30
N VAL A 85 -4.33 -3.35 10.87
CA VAL A 85 -5.42 -3.13 9.91
C VAL A 85 -6.44 -2.15 10.47
N ALA A 86 -6.88 -2.35 11.70
CA ALA A 86 -7.82 -1.47 12.38
C ALA A 86 -7.25 -0.05 12.58
N HIS A 87 -5.96 0.06 12.89
CA HIS A 87 -5.29 1.34 13.12
C HIS A 87 -5.08 2.14 11.83
N MET A 88 -4.71 1.48 10.73
CA MET A 88 -4.65 2.10 9.39
C MET A 88 -6.03 2.65 8.98
N LYS A 89 -7.09 1.84 9.11
CA LYS A 89 -8.46 2.29 8.80
C LYS A 89 -8.89 3.46 9.66
N ARG A 90 -8.73 3.37 10.98
CA ARG A 90 -9.09 4.43 11.93
C ARG A 90 -8.35 5.74 11.64
N THR A 91 -7.08 5.64 11.24
CA THR A 91 -6.30 6.83 10.89
C THR A 91 -6.75 7.43 9.57
N ALA A 92 -7.01 6.61 8.54
CA ALA A 92 -7.56 7.10 7.28
C ALA A 92 -8.95 7.75 7.45
N ASP A 93 -9.83 7.14 8.25
CA ASP A 93 -11.14 7.73 8.57
C ASP A 93 -11.03 9.10 9.23
N ARG A 94 -10.10 9.24 10.19
CA ARG A 94 -9.86 10.50 10.91
C ARG A 94 -9.27 11.59 10.02
N LEU A 95 -8.41 11.22 9.07
CA LEU A 95 -7.72 12.18 8.19
C LEU A 95 -8.55 12.56 6.96
N PHE A 96 -9.30 11.62 6.38
CA PHE A 96 -9.93 11.80 5.07
C PHE A 96 -11.46 11.73 5.08
N GLY A 97 -12.09 11.33 6.19
CA GLY A 97 -13.54 11.27 6.32
C GLY A 97 -14.21 10.46 5.21
N ASP A 98 -15.12 11.07 4.46
CA ASP A 98 -15.84 10.47 3.34
C ASP A 98 -15.14 10.64 1.98
N GLN A 99 -14.01 11.33 1.95
CA GLN A 99 -13.28 11.70 0.73
C GLN A 99 -12.37 10.59 0.19
N PHE A 100 -12.39 9.40 0.78
CA PHE A 100 -11.54 8.30 0.34
C PHE A 100 -12.30 7.01 0.05
N ARG A 101 -11.63 6.13 -0.68
CA ARG A 101 -11.99 4.74 -0.91
C ARG A 101 -10.81 3.92 -0.44
N TRP A 102 -11.07 3.01 0.49
CA TRP A 102 -10.02 2.20 1.10
C TRP A 102 -9.90 0.87 0.39
N SER A 103 -8.68 0.42 0.13
CA SER A 103 -8.34 -0.94 -0.30
C SER A 103 -7.23 -1.48 0.58
N VAL A 104 -7.08 -2.80 0.61
CA VAL A 104 -5.99 -3.46 1.33
C VAL A 104 -5.29 -4.51 0.47
N LEU A 105 -4.02 -4.70 0.78
CA LEU A 105 -3.18 -5.80 0.32
C LEU A 105 -2.51 -6.46 1.53
N GLY A 106 -2.57 -7.80 1.60
CA GLY A 106 -1.83 -8.58 2.59
C GLY A 106 -0.75 -9.45 1.94
N ALA A 107 0.51 -9.31 2.35
CA ALA A 107 1.61 -10.06 1.77
C ALA A 107 1.51 -11.57 2.07
N GLY A 108 1.76 -12.40 1.04
CA GLY A 108 1.83 -13.86 1.12
C GLY A 108 0.59 -14.50 1.75
N ALA A 109 0.82 -15.36 2.75
CA ALA A 109 -0.24 -16.11 3.44
C ALA A 109 -1.23 -15.24 4.24
N SER A 110 -1.02 -13.91 4.29
CA SER A 110 -1.94 -12.97 4.92
C SER A 110 -2.96 -12.38 3.95
N GLN A 111 -2.81 -12.55 2.63
CA GLN A 111 -3.66 -11.94 1.59
C GLN A 111 -5.15 -12.08 1.87
N LEU A 112 -5.66 -13.32 1.97
CA LEU A 112 -7.09 -13.54 2.18
C LEU A 112 -7.58 -13.14 3.58
N ARG A 113 -6.73 -13.21 4.61
CA ARG A 113 -7.10 -12.81 5.98
C ARG A 113 -7.24 -11.30 6.12
N ILE A 114 -6.38 -10.53 5.45
CA ILE A 114 -6.45 -9.07 5.42
C ILE A 114 -7.59 -8.60 4.50
N ALA A 115 -7.74 -9.23 3.33
CA ALA A 115 -8.86 -8.98 2.44
C ALA A 115 -10.21 -9.16 3.15
N ALA A 116 -10.37 -10.25 3.91
CA ALA A 116 -11.59 -10.51 4.68
C ALA A 116 -11.88 -9.42 5.73
N GLN A 117 -10.85 -8.92 6.42
CA GLN A 117 -11.00 -7.80 7.37
C GLN A 117 -11.43 -6.51 6.66
N SER A 118 -10.83 -6.18 5.50
CA SER A 118 -11.24 -5.01 4.72
C SER A 118 -12.68 -5.11 4.24
N ALA A 119 -13.08 -6.24 3.66
CA ALA A 119 -14.47 -6.45 3.24
C ALA A 119 -15.45 -6.31 4.41
N ALA A 120 -15.12 -6.86 5.59
CA ALA A 120 -15.95 -6.72 6.79
C ALA A 120 -16.05 -5.25 7.27
N LEU A 121 -15.04 -4.43 7.00
CA LEU A 121 -14.99 -3.00 7.31
C LEU A 121 -15.52 -2.11 6.16
N GLY A 122 -16.10 -2.69 5.11
CA GLY A 122 -16.65 -1.95 3.97
C GLY A 122 -15.60 -1.41 2.98
N GLY A 123 -14.37 -1.92 3.04
CA GLY A 123 -13.29 -1.58 2.12
C GLY A 123 -13.28 -2.44 0.86
N ASN A 124 -12.40 -2.07 -0.06
CA ASN A 124 -12.06 -2.82 -1.26
C ASN A 124 -10.92 -3.82 -0.96
N ILE A 125 -10.68 -4.72 -1.89
CA ILE A 125 -9.68 -5.78 -1.77
C ILE A 125 -8.77 -5.76 -2.98
N ARG A 126 -7.47 -5.95 -2.75
CA ARG A 126 -6.49 -6.33 -3.75
C ARG A 126 -5.98 -7.75 -3.50
N VAL A 127 -5.92 -8.54 -4.56
CA VAL A 127 -5.29 -9.87 -4.62
C VAL A 127 -4.50 -9.99 -5.91
N GLY A 128 -3.57 -10.93 -5.96
CA GLY A 128 -2.78 -11.21 -7.15
C GLY A 128 -1.50 -11.94 -6.82
N LEU A 129 -0.85 -12.46 -7.87
CA LEU A 129 0.43 -13.17 -7.76
C LEU A 129 1.60 -12.26 -7.34
N GLU A 130 1.47 -10.95 -7.58
CA GLU A 130 2.42 -9.96 -7.07
C GLU A 130 2.49 -10.00 -5.54
N ASP A 131 1.34 -10.11 -4.88
CA ASP A 131 1.27 -9.99 -3.43
C ASP A 131 1.37 -11.36 -2.73
N SER A 132 0.89 -12.43 -3.39
CA SER A 132 0.97 -13.80 -2.90
C SER A 132 1.02 -14.81 -4.04
N LEU A 133 2.06 -15.65 -4.05
CA LEU A 133 2.16 -16.79 -4.97
C LEU A 133 1.26 -17.98 -4.59
N TRP A 134 0.50 -17.89 -3.51
CA TRP A 134 -0.22 -19.02 -2.92
C TRP A 134 -1.73 -18.92 -3.13
N ALA A 135 -2.33 -19.92 -3.78
CA ALA A 135 -3.78 -20.16 -3.75
C ALA A 135 -4.29 -20.69 -2.39
N GLY A 136 -3.40 -21.14 -1.51
CA GLY A 136 -3.72 -21.62 -0.17
C GLY A 136 -2.50 -22.14 0.58
N LYS A 137 -2.69 -22.63 1.83
CA LYS A 137 -1.57 -23.11 2.66
C LYS A 137 -0.81 -24.24 1.95
N GLY A 138 0.43 -23.96 1.54
CA GLY A 138 1.31 -24.91 0.85
C GLY A 138 0.91 -25.23 -0.59
N LYS A 139 0.00 -24.45 -1.19
CA LYS A 139 -0.45 -24.63 -2.57
C LYS A 139 -0.23 -23.34 -3.36
N LEU A 140 0.59 -23.44 -4.41
CA LEU A 140 0.70 -22.40 -5.45
C LEU A 140 -0.64 -22.27 -6.18
#